data_AF-A0A7Y5LAH6-F1
#
_entry.id   AF-A0A7Y5LAH6-F1
#
_cell.length_a   1.000
_cell.length_b   1.000
_cell.length_c   1.000
_cell.angle_alpha   90.00
_cell.angle_beta   90.00
_cell.angle_gamma   90.00
#
_symmetry.space_group_name_H-M   'P 1'
#
loop_
_entity.id
_entity.type
_entity.pdbx_description
1 polymer ?
#
loop_
_entity_poly.entity_id
_entity_poly.type
_entity_poly.pdbx_seq_one_letter_code
_entity_poly.pdbx_strand_id
1 'polypeptide(L)' 'ENSGRFQQPIVTEIVAAAEFYPAEEYHQDFYKKNPLRYKAYRAGCGRDRRLQELWGETAH' A
#
# COMPACT_ATOMS: atom_id res chain seq x y z
N GLU A 1 4.91 -11.02 -17.47
CA GLU A 1 5.42 -9.64 -17.29
C GLU A 1 5.67 -9.03 -18.67
N ASN A 2 4.67 -8.37 -19.28
CA ASN A 2 4.75 -7.92 -20.69
C ASN A 2 4.47 -6.42 -20.88
N SER A 3 4.16 -5.67 -19.81
CA SER A 3 3.84 -4.25 -19.92
C SER A 3 5.06 -3.34 -20.01
N GLY A 4 6.25 -3.82 -19.59
CA GLY A 4 7.48 -3.02 -19.50
C GLY A 4 7.37 -1.82 -18.54
N ARG A 5 6.31 -1.77 -17.72
CA ARG A 5 5.96 -0.59 -16.92
C ARG A 5 6.96 -0.30 -15.81
N PHE A 6 7.57 -1.35 -15.26
CA PHE A 6 8.51 -1.26 -14.16
C PHE A 6 9.88 -1.78 -14.62
N GLN A 7 10.93 -1.02 -14.30
CA GLN A 7 12.32 -1.42 -14.58
C GLN A 7 12.81 -2.47 -13.58
N GLN A 8 12.29 -2.41 -12.35
CA GLN A 8 12.59 -3.36 -11.29
C GLN A 8 11.66 -4.58 -11.42
N PRO A 9 12.13 -5.79 -11.07
CA PRO A 9 11.30 -6.98 -11.10
C PRO A 9 10.13 -6.86 -10.13
N ILE A 10 8.95 -7.32 -10.56
CA ILE A 10 7.81 -7.51 -9.66
C ILE A 10 8.08 -8.76 -8.81
N VAL A 11 8.23 -8.56 -7.50
CA VAL A 11 8.50 -9.63 -6.53
C VAL A 11 7.25 -10.17 -5.85
N THR A 12 6.06 -9.66 -6.22
CA THR A 12 4.79 -10.10 -5.65
C THR A 12 4.50 -11.53 -6.05
N GLU A 13 4.34 -12.40 -5.07
CA GLU A 13 4.00 -13.80 -5.29
C GLU A 13 2.53 -13.98 -5.66
N ILE A 14 2.25 -15.00 -6.48
CA ILE A 14 0.90 -15.45 -6.78
C ILE A 14 0.77 -16.87 -6.22
N VAL A 15 0.08 -16.99 -5.09
CA VAL A 15 -0.06 -18.24 -4.34
C VAL A 15 -1.53 -18.54 -4.03
N ALA A 16 -1.83 -19.80 -3.71
CA ALA A 16 -3.15 -20.18 -3.24
C ALA A 16 -3.47 -19.50 -1.91
N ALA A 17 -4.72 -19.09 -1.71
CA ALA A 17 -5.16 -18.54 -0.44
C ALA A 17 -5.06 -19.59 0.67
N ALA A 18 -4.48 -19.21 1.81
CA ALA A 18 -4.39 -20.04 3.00
C ALA A 18 -5.42 -19.59 4.04
N GLU A 19 -5.45 -20.28 5.18
CA GLU A 19 -6.25 -19.86 6.34
C GLU A 19 -5.89 -18.42 6.76
N PHE A 20 -6.92 -17.61 6.99
CA PHE A 20 -6.77 -16.21 7.36
C PHE A 20 -7.13 -16.01 8.83
N TYR A 21 -6.17 -15.49 9.60
CA TYR A 21 -6.35 -15.15 11.01
C TYR A 21 -6.55 -13.64 11.14
N PRO A 22 -7.71 -13.17 11.64
CA PRO A 22 -7.95 -11.76 11.85
C PRO A 22 -6.93 -11.16 12.83
N ALA A 23 -6.39 -9.99 12.48
CA ALA A 23 -5.58 -9.20 13.41
C ALA A 23 -6.44 -8.67 14.58
N GLU A 24 -5.79 -8.32 15.68
CA GLU A 24 -6.42 -7.80 16.88
C GLU A 24 -7.25 -6.53 16.62
N GLU A 25 -8.26 -6.30 17.46
CA GLU A 25 -9.25 -5.22 17.28
C GLU A 25 -8.64 -3.81 17.15
N TYR A 26 -7.50 -3.56 17.79
CA TYR A 26 -6.85 -2.24 17.70
C TYR A 26 -6.18 -1.99 16.33
N HIS A 27 -5.88 -3.04 15.56
CA HIS A 27 -5.42 -2.94 14.18
C HIS A 27 -6.57 -2.67 13.20
N GLN A 28 -7.76 -3.17 13.52
CA GLN A 28 -8.95 -2.99 12.68
C GLN A 28 -9.33 -1.52 12.59
N ASP A 29 -9.57 -1.03 11.37
CA ASP A 29 -9.95 0.36 11.08
C ASP A 29 -8.98 1.41 11.66
N PHE A 30 -7.69 1.09 11.82
CA PHE A 30 -6.71 2.00 12.44
C PHE A 30 -6.72 3.41 11.85
N TYR A 31 -6.83 3.55 10.52
CA TYR A 31 -6.85 4.85 9.86
C TYR A 31 -8.09 5.70 10.20
N LYS A 32 -9.22 5.05 10.54
CA LYS A 32 -10.46 5.71 11.00
C LYS A 32 -10.39 6.03 12.49
N LYS A 33 -9.93 5.07 13.31
CA LYS A 33 -9.85 5.18 14.77
C LYS A 33 -8.75 6.16 15.22
N ASN A 34 -7.65 6.29 14.46
CA ASN A 34 -6.49 7.12 14.77
C ASN A 34 -6.10 8.04 13.58
N PRO A 35 -7.00 8.93 13.11
CA PRO A 35 -6.82 9.64 11.86
C PRO A 35 -5.61 10.58 11.86
N LEU A 36 -5.28 11.21 13.00
CA LEU A 36 -4.12 12.10 13.11
C LEU A 36 -2.80 11.32 12.99
N ARG A 37 -2.68 10.20 13.71
CA ARG A 37 -1.47 9.35 13.66
C ARG A 37 -1.27 8.76 12.28
N TYR A 38 -2.35 8.28 11.65
CA TYR A 38 -2.28 7.75 10.29
C TYR A 38 -1.88 8.82 9.27
N LYS A 39 -2.48 10.03 9.34
CA LYS A 39 -2.13 11.13 8.44
C LYS A 39 -0.67 11.57 8.59
N ALA A 40 -0.17 11.70 9.83
CA ALA A 40 1.22 12.04 10.08
C ALA A 40 2.18 10.98 9.49
N TYR A 41 1.90 9.70 9.69
CA TYR A 41 2.65 8.61 9.08
C TYR A 41 2.62 8.66 7.54
N ARG A 42 1.43 8.78 6.93
CA ARG A 42 1.30 8.83 5.47
C ARG A 42 2.04 10.01 4.85
N ALA A 43 1.94 11.18 5.46
CA ALA A 43 2.69 12.36 5.00
C ALA A 43 4.21 12.14 5.04
N GLY A 44 4.71 11.44 6.06
CA GLY A 44 6.14 11.16 6.24
C GLY A 44 6.69 9.98 5.43
N CYS A 45 5.87 8.98 5.10
CA CYS A 45 6.37 7.73 4.51
C CYS A 45 6.70 7.82 3.00
N GLY A 46 6.37 8.94 2.34
CA GLY A 46 6.69 9.17 0.93
C GLY A 46 5.82 8.41 -0.07
N ARG A 47 4.78 7.72 0.39
CA ARG A 47 3.88 6.92 -0.46
C ARG A 47 3.29 7.75 -1.61
N ASP A 48 2.79 8.94 -1.31
CA ASP A 48 2.10 9.77 -2.30
C ASP A 48 3.06 10.25 -3.40
N ARG A 49 4.29 10.61 -3.01
CA ARG A 49 5.36 10.95 -3.96
C ARG A 49 5.68 9.78 -4.88
N ARG A 50 5.86 8.58 -4.32
CA ARG A 50 6.17 7.39 -5.10
C ARG A 50 5.04 7.00 -6.06
N LEU A 51 3.79 7.14 -5.62
CA LEU A 51 2.64 6.91 -6.50
C LEU A 51 2.63 7.89 -7.67
N GLN A 52 2.93 9.17 -7.43
CA GLN A 52 3.02 10.15 -8.51
C GLN A 52 4.17 9.84 -9.50
N GLU A 53 5.34 9.46 -9.01
CA GLU A 53 6.48 9.06 -9.86
C GLU A 53 6.15 7.87 -10.76
N LEU A 54 5.40 6.90 -10.23
CA LEU A 54 5.03 5.70 -10.97
C LEU A 54 3.87 5.99 -11.92
N TRP A 55 2.78 6.60 -11.45
CA TRP A 55 1.50 6.64 -12.14
C TRP A 55 1.15 7.99 -12.78
N GLY A 56 1.83 9.07 -12.42
CA GLY A 56 1.57 10.40 -12.98
C GLY A 56 0.11 10.82 -12.82
N GLU A 57 -0.53 11.25 -13.91
CA GLU A 57 -1.94 11.68 -13.93
C GLU A 57 -2.94 10.57 -13.59
N THR A 58 -2.53 9.31 -13.63
CA THR A 58 -3.37 8.16 -13.23
C THR A 58 -3.23 7.78 -11.75
N ALA A 59 -2.46 8.55 -10.98
CA ALA A 59 -2.38 8.36 -9.53
C ALA A 59 -3.70 8.82 -8.87
N HIS A 60 -4.42 7.88 -8.24
CA HIS A 60 -5.63 8.12 -7.45
C HIS A 60 -5.39 7.84 -5.96
#